data_AF-A0A963FDW9-F1
#
_entry.id   AF-A0A963FDW9-F1
#
_cell.length_a   1.000
_cell.length_b   1.000
_cell.length_c   1.000
_cell.angle_alpha   90.00
_cell.angle_beta   90.00
_cell.angle_gamma   90.00
#
_symmetry.space_group_name_H-M   'P 1'
#
loop_
_entity.id
_entity.type
_entity.pdbx_description
1 polymer ?
#
loop_
_entity_poly.entity_id
_entity_poly.type
_entity_poly.pdbx_seq_one_letter_code
_entity_poly.pdbx_strand_id
1 'polypeptide(L)'
;MTKRFAYRVLVSLFTLNLVCAPVSHALVDNQTGTSGAAGTAGSPGNPGTNGGPGGNGQDITISVTGNTDASNTAGATGGFGGNGGNGGSASPATAAGGNGGNGGNGGEADATAETNVTGLNASATANATGRTGGRGGNGGSSGAGQAGNGGDGGLGSDATASASAITTGSSSATTSATASAGAGGQGGAAGSTTTGTAGLAGNGGDAGAATLGSVYGQSGTGSVTVTGTINGGSGGSATETGNAGDGTVASATDAVDGSTSGV
;
A
#
# COMPACT_ATOMS: atom_id res chain seq x y z
N MET A 1 -75.59 -5.62 59.11
CA MET A 1 -74.26 -5.24 59.64
C MET A 1 -73.16 -5.87 58.79
N THR A 2 -72.63 -5.05 57.87
CA THR A 2 -71.20 -4.91 57.51
C THR A 2 -70.42 -6.12 56.97
N LYS A 3 -70.54 -6.34 55.65
CA LYS A 3 -69.58 -7.11 54.83
C LYS A 3 -68.32 -6.27 54.58
N ARG A 4 -67.16 -6.76 55.05
CA ARG A 4 -65.84 -6.14 54.80
C ARG A 4 -65.27 -6.68 53.47
N PHE A 5 -65.21 -5.81 52.45
CA PHE A 5 -64.55 -6.09 51.17
C PHE A 5 -63.04 -5.82 51.33
N ALA A 6 -62.22 -6.87 51.27
CA ALA A 6 -60.77 -6.74 51.29
C ALA A 6 -60.25 -6.45 49.87
N TYR A 7 -59.92 -5.20 49.58
CA TYR A 7 -59.19 -4.80 48.37
C TYR A 7 -57.72 -5.23 48.52
N ARG A 8 -57.31 -6.29 47.83
CA ARG A 8 -55.90 -6.65 47.66
C ARG A 8 -55.31 -5.79 46.54
N VAL A 9 -54.67 -4.68 46.89
CA VAL A 9 -53.90 -3.86 45.95
C VAL A 9 -52.58 -4.58 45.67
N LEU A 10 -52.48 -5.19 44.49
CA LEU A 10 -51.25 -5.80 43.98
C LEU A 10 -50.37 -4.69 43.39
N VAL A 11 -49.40 -4.19 44.17
CA VAL A 11 -48.41 -3.22 43.68
C VAL A 11 -47.36 -3.99 42.86
N SER A 12 -47.49 -3.93 41.53
CA SER A 12 -46.49 -4.52 40.62
C SER A 12 -45.28 -3.59 40.55
N LEU A 13 -44.16 -4.04 41.11
CA LEU A 13 -42.89 -3.33 41.10
C LEU A 13 -42.24 -3.49 39.71
N PHE A 14 -42.41 -2.50 38.85
CA PHE A 14 -41.82 -2.50 37.51
C PHE A 14 -40.34 -2.10 37.62
N THR A 15 -39.45 -3.09 37.75
CA THR A 15 -37.99 -2.88 37.74
C THR A 15 -37.53 -2.57 36.30
N LEU A 16 -37.40 -1.28 36.01
CA LEU A 16 -36.81 -0.78 34.76
C LEU A 16 -35.30 -1.09 34.76
N ASN A 17 -34.93 -2.26 34.27
CA ASN A 17 -33.52 -2.61 34.02
C ASN A 17 -33.05 -1.82 32.80
N LEU A 18 -32.48 -0.64 33.04
CA LEU A 18 -31.82 0.15 32.02
C LEU A 18 -30.47 -0.52 31.71
N VAL A 19 -30.47 -1.46 30.76
CA VAL A 19 -29.24 -2.06 30.26
C VAL A 19 -28.56 -1.00 29.39
N CYS A 20 -27.48 -0.40 29.90
CA CYS A 20 -26.62 0.47 29.12
C CYS A 20 -25.92 -0.41 28.08
N ALA A 21 -26.41 -0.41 26.83
CA ALA A 21 -25.72 -1.11 25.75
C ALA A 21 -24.35 -0.46 25.54
N PRO A 22 -23.26 -1.24 25.41
CA PRO A 22 -21.95 -0.68 25.09
C PRO A 22 -22.04 0.08 23.76
N VAL A 23 -21.43 1.26 23.72
CA VAL A 23 -21.27 2.02 22.48
C VAL A 23 -20.34 1.19 21.59
N SER A 24 -20.84 0.68 20.46
CA SER A 24 -19.98 0.06 19.44
C SER A 24 -19.08 1.16 18.87
N HIS A 25 -17.77 0.95 19.00
CA HIS A 25 -16.76 1.86 18.46
C HIS A 25 -16.27 1.28 17.16
N ALA A 26 -16.32 2.04 16.08
CA ALA A 26 -15.74 1.62 14.81
C ALA A 26 -14.26 1.26 14.98
N LEU A 27 -13.85 0.06 14.54
CA LEU A 27 -12.43 -0.31 14.55
C LEU A 27 -11.77 0.31 13.32
N VAL A 28 -10.79 1.17 13.58
CA VAL A 28 -9.97 1.82 12.55
C VAL A 28 -8.52 1.44 12.81
N ASP A 29 -7.90 0.73 11.88
CA ASP A 29 -6.46 0.44 11.90
C ASP A 29 -5.81 1.02 10.65
N ASN A 30 -4.84 1.91 10.84
CA ASN A 30 -4.09 2.55 9.78
C ASN A 30 -2.59 2.42 10.09
N GLN A 31 -1.86 1.75 9.22
CA GLN A 31 -0.41 1.57 9.38
C GLN A 31 0.35 2.02 8.13
N THR A 32 1.59 2.44 8.34
CA THR A 32 2.48 2.90 7.28
C THR A 32 3.85 2.27 7.45
N GLY A 33 4.35 1.69 6.35
CA GLY A 33 5.66 1.06 6.29
C GLY A 33 6.79 2.07 6.40
N THR A 34 7.85 1.67 7.08
CA THR A 34 9.11 2.40 7.09
C THR A 34 9.76 2.39 5.70
N SER A 35 10.41 3.50 5.34
CA SER A 35 11.13 3.58 4.07
C SER A 35 12.45 2.83 4.14
N GLY A 36 12.87 2.29 3.00
CA GLY A 36 14.16 1.63 2.86
C GLY A 36 15.34 2.58 3.07
N ALA A 37 16.42 2.07 3.63
CA ALA A 37 17.65 2.84 3.84
C ALA A 37 18.29 3.22 2.50
N ALA A 38 18.91 4.39 2.42
CA ALA A 38 19.70 4.76 1.24
C ALA A 38 21.00 3.93 1.18
N GLY A 39 21.43 3.61 -0.04
CA GLY A 39 22.69 2.94 -0.32
C GLY A 39 23.89 3.84 -0.02
N THR A 40 24.97 3.23 0.47
CA THR A 40 26.21 3.94 0.77
C THR A 40 26.90 4.40 -0.51
N ALA A 41 27.35 5.64 -0.58
CA ALA A 41 28.15 6.09 -1.73
C ALA A 41 29.50 5.35 -1.79
N GLY A 42 29.97 5.10 -3.02
CA GLY A 42 31.30 4.61 -3.29
C GLY A 42 32.36 5.66 -2.98
N SER A 43 33.56 5.19 -2.62
CA SER A 43 34.72 6.04 -2.37
C SER A 43 35.57 6.18 -3.64
N PRO A 44 36.16 7.36 -3.89
CA PRO A 44 37.12 7.51 -4.99
C PRO A 44 38.34 6.59 -4.84
N GLY A 45 38.91 6.12 -5.95
CA GLY A 45 40.06 5.20 -5.91
C GLY A 45 40.58 4.72 -7.26
N ASN A 46 41.49 3.74 -7.24
CA ASN A 46 42.03 3.08 -8.43
C ASN A 46 41.73 1.56 -8.41
N PRO A 47 40.53 1.11 -8.82
CA PRO A 47 39.39 1.90 -9.31
C PRO A 47 38.55 2.54 -8.18
N GLY A 48 37.63 3.44 -8.55
CA GLY A 48 36.60 3.91 -7.63
C GLY A 48 35.71 2.75 -7.17
N THR A 49 35.26 2.76 -5.91
CA THR A 49 34.40 1.68 -5.41
C THR A 49 32.96 1.89 -5.86
N ASN A 50 32.21 0.80 -6.00
CA ASN A 50 30.79 0.90 -6.32
C ASN A 50 29.99 1.54 -5.17
N GLY A 51 28.85 2.14 -5.51
CA GLY A 51 27.82 2.49 -4.56
C GLY A 51 27.05 1.25 -4.09
N GLY A 52 26.59 1.28 -2.84
CA GLY A 52 25.74 0.25 -2.27
C GLY A 52 24.30 0.36 -2.77
N PRO A 53 23.53 -0.74 -2.77
CA PRO A 53 22.11 -0.70 -3.13
C PRO A 53 21.28 0.03 -2.07
N GLY A 54 20.14 0.59 -2.47
CA GLY A 54 19.10 1.02 -1.55
C GLY A 54 18.37 -0.17 -0.93
N GLY A 55 17.89 -0.01 0.30
CA GLY A 55 17.02 -0.99 0.96
C GLY A 55 15.59 -0.90 0.46
N ASN A 56 14.84 -2.00 0.56
CA ASN A 56 13.42 -2.02 0.21
C ASN A 56 12.58 -1.27 1.26
N GLY A 57 11.44 -0.74 0.84
CA GLY A 57 10.40 -0.28 1.74
C GLY A 57 9.79 -1.44 2.52
N GLN A 58 9.25 -1.16 3.70
CA GLN A 58 8.55 -2.15 4.52
C GLN A 58 7.15 -2.43 3.96
N ASP A 59 6.80 -3.71 3.87
CA ASP A 59 5.45 -4.15 3.53
C ASP A 59 4.49 -3.99 4.71
N ILE A 60 3.22 -3.69 4.41
CA ILE A 60 2.17 -3.56 5.41
C ILE A 60 0.96 -4.41 5.02
N THR A 61 0.54 -5.27 5.95
CA THR A 61 -0.69 -6.06 5.84
C THR A 61 -1.58 -5.74 7.03
N ILE A 62 -2.81 -5.28 6.77
CA ILE A 62 -3.81 -4.93 7.78
C ILE A 62 -5.08 -5.73 7.55
N SER A 63 -5.60 -6.31 8.62
CA SER A 63 -6.84 -7.09 8.62
C SER A 63 -7.71 -6.66 9.79
N VAL A 64 -8.80 -5.95 9.49
CA VAL A 64 -9.83 -5.55 10.45
C VAL A 64 -11.04 -6.46 10.22
N THR A 65 -11.02 -7.62 10.86
CA THR A 65 -12.03 -8.68 10.67
C THR A 65 -12.49 -9.27 12.01
N GLY A 66 -13.61 -10.00 11.99
CA GLY A 66 -14.07 -10.78 13.14
C GLY A 66 -14.62 -9.99 14.34
N ASN A 67 -14.82 -8.67 14.20
CA ASN A 67 -15.49 -7.86 15.23
C ASN A 67 -16.98 -7.65 14.91
N THR A 68 -17.74 -7.16 15.90
CA THR A 68 -19.19 -6.89 15.78
C THR A 68 -19.49 -5.41 15.59
N ASP A 69 -18.50 -4.62 15.18
CA ASP A 69 -18.68 -3.19 15.00
C ASP A 69 -19.39 -2.90 13.68
N ALA A 70 -20.33 -1.96 13.71
CA ALA A 70 -21.13 -1.59 12.55
C ALA A 70 -20.31 -0.90 11.44
N SER A 71 -19.09 -0.47 11.74
CA SER A 71 -18.19 0.17 10.80
C SER A 71 -16.75 -0.24 11.05
N ASN A 72 -16.08 -0.76 10.03
CA ASN A 72 -14.67 -1.16 10.08
C ASN A 72 -13.86 -0.48 8.98
N THR A 73 -12.62 -0.09 9.31
CA THR A 73 -11.70 0.55 8.37
C THR A 73 -10.29 -0.02 8.51
N ALA A 74 -9.75 -0.54 7.41
CA ALA A 74 -8.37 -1.00 7.28
C ALA A 74 -7.60 -0.10 6.30
N GLY A 75 -6.49 0.47 6.75
CA GLY A 75 -5.59 1.29 5.93
C GLY A 75 -4.16 0.74 5.95
N ALA A 76 -3.70 0.23 4.81
CA ALA A 76 -2.34 -0.22 4.61
C ALA A 76 -1.60 0.73 3.66
N THR A 77 -0.44 1.22 4.06
CA THR A 77 0.46 1.98 3.19
C THR A 77 1.85 1.40 3.28
N GLY A 78 2.40 0.89 2.19
CA GLY A 78 3.76 0.36 2.18
C GLY A 78 4.82 1.45 2.38
N GLY A 79 6.08 1.04 2.56
CA GLY A 79 7.22 1.94 2.65
C GLY A 79 7.79 2.34 1.28
N PHE A 80 8.46 3.48 1.18
CA PHE A 80 9.21 3.82 -0.04
C PHE A 80 10.49 2.98 -0.16
N GLY A 81 10.92 2.69 -1.39
CA GLY A 81 12.26 2.16 -1.63
C GLY A 81 13.37 3.17 -1.37
N GLY A 82 14.50 2.71 -0.85
CA GLY A 82 15.69 3.52 -0.63
C GLY A 82 16.44 3.80 -1.92
N ASN A 83 17.05 4.98 -2.05
CA ASN A 83 17.88 5.28 -3.23
C ASN A 83 19.18 4.47 -3.20
N GLY A 84 19.67 4.08 -4.37
CA GLY A 84 21.01 3.51 -4.53
C GLY A 84 22.10 4.56 -4.30
N GLY A 85 23.27 4.11 -3.82
CA GLY A 85 24.44 4.94 -3.61
C GLY A 85 25.15 5.26 -4.93
N ASN A 86 25.69 6.46 -5.07
CA ASN A 86 26.51 6.80 -6.25
C ASN A 86 27.83 6.02 -6.24
N GLY A 87 28.36 5.70 -7.42
CA GLY A 87 29.70 5.13 -7.58
C GLY A 87 30.81 6.15 -7.29
N GLY A 88 31.95 5.66 -6.81
CA GLY A 88 33.13 6.47 -6.54
C GLY A 88 33.88 6.84 -7.81
N SER A 89 34.43 8.06 -7.88
CA SER A 89 35.23 8.52 -9.02
C SER A 89 36.58 7.80 -9.12
N ALA A 90 37.11 7.72 -10.35
CA ALA A 90 38.47 7.27 -10.62
C ALA A 90 39.53 8.23 -10.05
N SER A 91 40.59 7.68 -9.44
CA SER A 91 41.80 8.40 -9.03
C SER A 91 43.01 7.45 -9.02
N PRO A 92 44.00 7.60 -9.93
CA PRO A 92 44.18 8.69 -10.89
C PRO A 92 43.17 8.63 -12.06
N ALA A 93 43.14 9.67 -12.90
CA ALA A 93 42.18 9.83 -13.99
C ALA A 93 42.16 8.67 -15.02
N THR A 94 43.23 7.87 -15.10
CA THR A 94 43.28 6.68 -15.97
C THR A 94 42.56 5.46 -15.38
N ALA A 95 42.18 5.52 -14.10
CA ALA A 95 41.44 4.44 -13.44
C ALA A 95 39.98 4.40 -13.89
N ALA A 96 39.31 3.29 -13.60
CA ALA A 96 37.87 3.17 -13.79
C ALA A 96 37.08 3.82 -12.64
N GLY A 97 35.92 4.38 -12.95
CA GLY A 97 34.93 4.78 -11.95
C GLY A 97 34.15 3.57 -11.42
N GLY A 98 33.62 3.67 -10.20
CA GLY A 98 32.74 2.67 -9.63
C GLY A 98 31.32 2.79 -10.16
N ASN A 99 30.56 1.70 -10.20
CA ASN A 99 29.15 1.73 -10.61
C ASN A 99 28.27 2.35 -9.51
N GLY A 100 27.15 2.94 -9.90
CA GLY A 100 26.06 3.27 -8.98
C GLY A 100 25.37 2.01 -8.46
N GLY A 101 24.82 2.09 -7.25
CA GLY A 101 23.97 1.04 -6.69
C GLY A 101 22.54 1.15 -7.18
N ASN A 102 21.81 0.05 -7.22
CA ASN A 102 20.39 0.05 -7.59
C ASN A 102 19.52 0.68 -6.49
N GLY A 103 18.38 1.25 -6.88
CA GLY A 103 17.33 1.62 -5.93
C GLY A 103 16.67 0.38 -5.32
N GLY A 104 16.18 0.50 -4.09
CA GLY A 104 15.36 -0.52 -3.44
C GLY A 104 13.91 -0.46 -3.90
N ASN A 105 13.18 -1.57 -3.80
CA ASN A 105 11.77 -1.61 -4.19
C ASN A 105 10.88 -0.87 -3.17
N GLY A 106 9.72 -0.40 -3.60
CA GLY A 106 8.65 -0.01 -2.67
C GLY A 106 8.17 -1.21 -1.85
N GLY A 107 7.56 -0.95 -0.69
CA GLY A 107 6.91 -1.96 0.14
C GLY A 107 5.45 -2.17 -0.27
N GLU A 108 5.00 -3.41 -0.25
CA GLU A 108 3.64 -3.84 -0.60
C GLU A 108 2.61 -3.35 0.44
N ALA A 109 1.35 -3.24 0.00
CA ALA A 109 0.25 -2.85 0.88
C ALA A 109 -0.99 -3.73 0.69
N ASP A 110 -1.42 -4.40 1.75
CA ASP A 110 -2.63 -5.22 1.76
C ASP A 110 -3.59 -4.75 2.86
N ALA A 111 -4.82 -4.38 2.48
CA ALA A 111 -5.85 -3.96 3.43
C ALA A 111 -7.12 -4.80 3.28
N THR A 112 -7.58 -5.39 4.39
CA THR A 112 -8.84 -6.14 4.47
C THR A 112 -9.72 -5.59 5.58
N ALA A 113 -10.96 -5.23 5.26
CA ALA A 113 -11.98 -4.82 6.23
C ALA A 113 -13.24 -5.67 6.10
N GLU A 114 -13.76 -6.20 7.21
CA GLU A 114 -15.00 -6.96 7.24
C GLU A 114 -15.91 -6.45 8.35
N THR A 115 -17.19 -6.27 8.03
CA THR A 115 -18.25 -5.96 8.99
C THR A 115 -19.39 -6.95 8.84
N ASN A 116 -19.80 -7.58 9.94
CA ASN A 116 -20.95 -8.47 10.00
C ASN A 116 -21.81 -8.14 11.23
N VAL A 117 -22.94 -7.47 11.01
CA VAL A 117 -23.83 -6.99 12.07
C VAL A 117 -25.29 -7.32 11.77
N THR A 118 -26.16 -7.24 12.77
CA THR A 118 -27.61 -7.49 12.62
C THR A 118 -28.39 -6.29 13.09
N GLY A 119 -29.32 -5.81 12.26
CA GLY A 119 -30.21 -4.69 12.61
C GLY A 119 -29.52 -3.32 12.66
N LEU A 120 -28.28 -3.22 12.21
CA LEU A 120 -27.50 -1.98 12.09
C LEU A 120 -26.97 -1.83 10.67
N ASN A 121 -26.73 -0.59 10.24
CA ASN A 121 -26.05 -0.34 8.97
C ASN A 121 -24.62 -0.88 9.04
N ALA A 122 -24.23 -1.71 8.09
CA ALA A 122 -22.88 -2.27 7.98
C ALA A 122 -22.02 -1.41 7.05
N SER A 123 -20.79 -1.10 7.46
CA SER A 123 -19.83 -0.35 6.65
C SER A 123 -18.44 -0.95 6.72
N ALA A 124 -17.88 -1.38 5.58
CA ALA A 124 -16.50 -1.86 5.49
C ALA A 124 -15.69 -1.02 4.50
N THR A 125 -14.56 -0.48 4.94
CA THR A 125 -13.65 0.33 4.11
C THR A 125 -12.23 -0.22 4.16
N ALA A 126 -11.66 -0.55 3.00
CA ALA A 126 -10.27 -0.97 2.87
C ALA A 126 -9.51 -0.05 1.91
N ASN A 127 -8.36 0.46 2.35
CA ASN A 127 -7.49 1.30 1.53
C ASN A 127 -6.07 0.74 1.55
N ALA A 128 -5.58 0.30 0.39
CA ALA A 128 -4.23 -0.18 0.20
C ALA A 128 -3.47 0.75 -0.75
N THR A 129 -2.31 1.23 -0.32
CA THR A 129 -1.46 2.13 -1.11
C THR A 129 -0.02 1.63 -1.12
N GLY A 130 0.38 1.09 -2.26
CA GLY A 130 1.77 0.87 -2.61
C GLY A 130 2.52 2.21 -2.76
N ARG A 131 3.83 2.19 -2.54
CA ARG A 131 4.72 3.33 -2.64
C ARG A 131 5.78 3.11 -3.71
N THR A 132 6.38 4.20 -4.11
CA THR A 132 7.36 4.23 -5.19
C THR A 132 8.65 3.48 -4.83
N GLY A 133 9.25 2.84 -5.83
CA GLY A 133 10.64 2.37 -5.74
C GLY A 133 11.66 3.50 -5.58
N GLY A 134 12.83 3.16 -5.06
CA GLY A 134 13.96 4.07 -4.91
C GLY A 134 14.65 4.34 -6.24
N ARG A 135 15.35 5.47 -6.35
CA ARG A 135 16.15 5.78 -7.54
C ARG A 135 17.46 4.98 -7.55
N GLY A 136 17.94 4.62 -8.73
CA GLY A 136 19.31 4.15 -8.90
C GLY A 136 20.33 5.25 -8.63
N GLY A 137 21.52 4.86 -8.18
CA GLY A 137 22.67 5.75 -7.99
C GLY A 137 23.40 6.03 -9.30
N ASN A 138 24.04 7.19 -9.40
CA ASN A 138 24.82 7.53 -10.59
C ASN A 138 26.14 6.74 -10.63
N GLY A 139 26.64 6.47 -11.83
CA GLY A 139 27.99 5.94 -12.03
C GLY A 139 29.08 6.95 -11.66
N GLY A 140 30.21 6.45 -11.21
CA GLY A 140 31.40 7.22 -10.89
C GLY A 140 32.13 7.69 -12.16
N SER A 141 32.63 8.92 -12.15
CA SER A 141 33.35 9.48 -13.29
C SER A 141 34.73 8.83 -13.49
N SER A 142 35.21 8.86 -14.75
CA SER A 142 36.59 8.50 -15.12
C SER A 142 37.25 9.61 -15.95
N GLY A 143 38.57 9.60 -16.06
CA GLY A 143 39.28 10.44 -17.04
C GLY A 143 39.47 9.71 -18.37
N ALA A 144 40.50 8.88 -18.43
CA ALA A 144 40.81 8.01 -19.58
C ALA A 144 40.37 6.55 -19.37
N GLY A 145 40.05 6.15 -18.13
CA GLY A 145 39.49 4.83 -17.85
C GLY A 145 38.01 4.71 -18.21
N GLN A 146 37.41 3.55 -17.93
CA GLN A 146 35.97 3.34 -18.11
C GLN A 146 35.19 4.05 -16.98
N ALA A 147 34.17 4.83 -17.32
CA ALA A 147 33.29 5.40 -16.30
C ALA A 147 32.32 4.33 -15.76
N GLY A 148 31.88 4.50 -14.52
CA GLY A 148 30.94 3.57 -13.91
C GLY A 148 29.57 3.62 -14.56
N ASN A 149 28.85 2.51 -14.54
CA ASN A 149 27.45 2.47 -14.94
C ASN A 149 26.57 3.12 -13.87
N GLY A 150 25.44 3.69 -14.28
CA GLY A 150 24.35 4.02 -13.36
C GLY A 150 23.66 2.76 -12.84
N GLY A 151 23.08 2.84 -11.65
CA GLY A 151 22.25 1.78 -11.08
C GLY A 151 20.82 1.86 -11.58
N ASP A 152 20.12 0.73 -11.61
CA ASP A 152 18.70 0.68 -11.99
C ASP A 152 17.80 1.29 -10.91
N GLY A 153 16.64 1.81 -11.31
CA GLY A 153 15.56 2.19 -10.38
C GLY A 153 14.92 0.96 -9.75
N GLY A 154 14.45 1.09 -8.52
CA GLY A 154 13.68 0.05 -7.83
C GLY A 154 12.26 -0.08 -8.37
N LEU A 155 11.65 -1.24 -8.20
CA LEU A 155 10.26 -1.48 -8.60
C LEU A 155 9.29 -0.68 -7.72
N GLY A 156 8.18 -0.24 -8.31
CA GLY A 156 7.01 0.21 -7.56
C GLY A 156 6.35 -0.97 -6.84
N SER A 157 5.57 -0.70 -5.81
CA SER A 157 4.97 -1.79 -5.03
C SER A 157 3.51 -2.07 -5.33
N ASP A 158 3.13 -3.30 -5.06
CA ASP A 158 1.78 -3.81 -5.26
C ASP A 158 0.84 -3.32 -4.15
N ALA A 159 -0.45 -3.26 -4.48
CA ALA A 159 -1.51 -2.92 -3.54
C ALA A 159 -2.76 -3.79 -3.72
N THR A 160 -3.22 -4.42 -2.64
CA THR A 160 -4.47 -5.20 -2.62
C THR A 160 -5.46 -4.67 -1.59
N ALA A 161 -6.69 -4.37 -2.00
CA ALA A 161 -7.76 -3.98 -1.09
C ALA A 161 -8.97 -4.91 -1.18
N SER A 162 -9.47 -5.38 -0.03
CA SER A 162 -10.67 -6.20 0.10
C SER A 162 -11.61 -5.64 1.16
N ALA A 163 -12.92 -5.57 0.90
CA ALA A 163 -13.90 -5.09 1.85
C ALA A 163 -15.18 -5.92 1.80
N SER A 164 -15.78 -6.25 2.95
CA SER A 164 -17.04 -7.00 3.03
C SER A 164 -17.96 -6.41 4.09
N ALA A 165 -19.19 -6.04 3.73
CA ALA A 165 -20.19 -5.53 4.67
C ALA A 165 -21.47 -6.35 4.58
N ILE A 166 -21.83 -7.03 5.67
CA ILE A 166 -23.00 -7.89 5.76
C ILE A 166 -23.90 -7.37 6.88
N THR A 167 -25.17 -7.14 6.55
CA THR A 167 -26.22 -6.87 7.53
C THR A 167 -27.51 -7.62 7.24
N THR A 168 -28.28 -7.92 8.28
CA THR A 168 -29.62 -8.53 8.17
C THR A 168 -30.72 -7.55 8.61
N GLY A 169 -31.93 -7.75 8.09
CA GLY A 169 -33.07 -6.86 8.30
C GLY A 169 -33.11 -5.67 7.33
N SER A 170 -33.71 -4.56 7.75
CA SER A 170 -33.91 -3.36 6.91
C SER A 170 -32.73 -2.39 6.89
N SER A 171 -31.58 -2.78 7.44
CA SER A 171 -30.38 -1.95 7.50
C SER A 171 -29.60 -2.01 6.19
N SER A 172 -28.82 -0.97 5.91
CA SER A 172 -28.06 -0.87 4.65
C SER A 172 -26.64 -1.41 4.80
N ALA A 173 -26.06 -1.94 3.73
CA ALA A 173 -24.65 -2.33 3.66
C ALA A 173 -23.89 -1.43 2.70
N THR A 174 -22.75 -0.89 3.16
CA THR A 174 -21.85 -0.05 2.38
C THR A 174 -20.45 -0.64 2.39
N THR A 175 -19.88 -0.83 1.22
CA THR A 175 -18.55 -1.42 1.06
C THR A 175 -17.71 -0.57 0.13
N SER A 176 -16.49 -0.27 0.54
CA SER A 176 -15.53 0.50 -0.26
C SER A 176 -14.15 -0.13 -0.19
N ALA A 177 -13.56 -0.44 -1.34
CA ALA A 177 -12.17 -0.88 -1.43
C ALA A 177 -11.41 -0.03 -2.45
N THR A 178 -10.24 0.50 -2.05
CA THR A 178 -9.36 1.27 -2.91
C THR A 178 -7.97 0.67 -2.89
N ALA A 179 -7.48 0.25 -4.06
CA ALA A 179 -6.10 -0.17 -4.26
C ALA A 179 -5.36 0.83 -5.16
N SER A 180 -4.19 1.29 -4.72
CA SER A 180 -3.32 2.18 -5.49
C SER A 180 -1.90 1.65 -5.48
N ALA A 181 -1.39 1.26 -6.63
CA ALA A 181 -0.03 0.77 -6.77
C ALA A 181 1.01 1.89 -6.69
N GLY A 182 2.24 1.50 -6.38
CA GLY A 182 3.42 2.34 -6.44
C GLY A 182 3.99 2.49 -7.85
N ALA A 183 4.58 3.64 -8.13
CA ALA A 183 5.34 3.87 -9.35
C ALA A 183 6.75 3.26 -9.29
N GLY A 184 7.33 2.95 -10.44
CA GLY A 184 8.73 2.56 -10.54
C GLY A 184 9.70 3.71 -10.20
N GLY A 185 10.89 3.35 -9.74
CA GLY A 185 12.00 4.26 -9.45
C GLY A 185 12.74 4.69 -10.71
N GLN A 186 13.41 5.85 -10.66
CA GLN A 186 14.21 6.31 -11.79
C GLN A 186 15.57 5.60 -11.85
N GLY A 187 16.08 5.32 -13.05
CA GLY A 187 17.45 4.84 -13.25
C GLY A 187 18.50 5.94 -13.01
N GLY A 188 19.69 5.55 -12.56
CA GLY A 188 20.83 6.44 -12.33
C GLY A 188 21.60 6.76 -13.62
N ALA A 189 22.17 7.95 -13.71
CA ALA A 189 22.95 8.36 -14.87
C ALA A 189 24.27 7.60 -14.98
N ALA A 190 24.80 7.47 -16.20
CA ALA A 190 26.15 6.94 -16.40
C ALA A 190 27.20 7.88 -15.78
N GLY A 191 28.36 7.32 -15.46
CA GLY A 191 29.52 8.13 -15.12
C GLY A 191 30.03 8.89 -16.35
N SER A 192 30.42 10.16 -16.14
CA SER A 192 31.06 10.99 -17.17
C SER A 192 32.51 10.58 -17.40
N THR A 193 32.99 10.74 -18.63
CA THR A 193 34.39 10.56 -19.02
C THR A 193 34.89 11.69 -19.91
N THR A 194 36.19 12.00 -19.88
CA THR A 194 36.79 13.02 -20.76
C THR A 194 37.30 12.41 -22.07
N THR A 195 37.93 11.25 -22.00
CA THR A 195 38.55 10.57 -23.15
C THR A 195 38.36 9.06 -23.17
N GLY A 196 37.72 8.48 -22.14
CA GLY A 196 37.47 7.05 -22.02
C GLY A 196 36.11 6.63 -22.58
N THR A 197 35.72 5.39 -22.28
CA THR A 197 34.39 4.87 -22.60
C THR A 197 33.41 5.29 -21.49
N ALA A 198 32.31 5.93 -21.87
CA ALA A 198 31.24 6.27 -20.93
C ALA A 198 30.59 5.01 -20.36
N GLY A 199 30.05 5.10 -19.15
CA GLY A 199 29.23 4.04 -18.59
C GLY A 199 27.88 3.91 -19.32
N LEU A 200 27.14 2.87 -18.98
CA LEU A 200 25.73 2.76 -19.34
C LEU A 200 24.87 3.40 -18.24
N ALA A 201 23.81 4.09 -18.61
CA ALA A 201 22.82 4.55 -17.65
C ALA A 201 21.94 3.39 -17.17
N GLY A 202 21.39 3.53 -15.97
CA GLY A 202 20.46 2.57 -15.38
C GLY A 202 19.06 2.67 -15.99
N ASN A 203 18.35 1.55 -15.96
CA ASN A 203 16.96 1.48 -16.38
C ASN A 203 16.03 2.05 -15.31
N GLY A 204 14.86 2.53 -15.71
CA GLY A 204 13.76 2.79 -14.77
C GLY A 204 13.19 1.48 -14.23
N GLY A 205 12.69 1.48 -13.00
CA GLY A 205 11.97 0.33 -12.45
C GLY A 205 10.54 0.26 -12.98
N ASP A 206 9.94 -0.93 -12.99
CA ASP A 206 8.55 -1.10 -13.39
C ASP A 206 7.59 -0.66 -12.28
N ALA A 207 6.35 -0.36 -12.65
CA ALA A 207 5.28 -0.09 -11.69
C ALA A 207 4.81 -1.36 -10.96
N GLY A 208 4.30 -1.21 -9.73
CA GLY A 208 3.63 -2.30 -9.01
C GLY A 208 2.18 -2.47 -9.47
N ALA A 209 1.55 -3.62 -9.24
CA ALA A 209 0.18 -3.91 -9.62
C ALA A 209 -0.85 -3.46 -8.55
N ALA A 210 -1.99 -2.94 -9.00
CA ALA A 210 -3.11 -2.63 -8.12
C ALA A 210 -4.26 -3.61 -8.37
N THR A 211 -4.70 -4.27 -7.29
CA THR A 211 -5.68 -5.37 -7.35
C THR A 211 -6.78 -5.15 -6.33
N LEU A 212 -8.03 -5.40 -6.71
CA LEU A 212 -9.09 -5.60 -5.74
C LEU A 212 -9.21 -7.08 -5.43
N GLY A 213 -9.25 -7.42 -4.14
CA GLY A 213 -9.77 -8.71 -3.72
C GLY A 213 -11.29 -8.70 -3.71
N SER A 214 -11.91 -9.38 -2.75
CA SER A 214 -13.37 -9.38 -2.63
C SER A 214 -13.89 -8.03 -2.10
N VAL A 215 -14.82 -7.42 -2.84
CA VAL A 215 -15.56 -6.21 -2.48
C VAL A 215 -17.05 -6.56 -2.48
N TYR A 216 -17.58 -6.86 -1.30
CA TYR A 216 -18.91 -7.47 -1.15
C TYR A 216 -19.83 -6.68 -0.22
N GLY A 217 -21.11 -6.56 -0.60
CA GLY A 217 -22.15 -5.96 0.25
C GLY A 217 -23.42 -6.82 0.30
N GLN A 218 -23.96 -7.06 1.49
CA GLN A 218 -25.22 -7.79 1.66
C GLN A 218 -26.17 -7.11 2.65
N SER A 219 -27.43 -6.97 2.24
CA SER A 219 -28.51 -6.52 3.11
C SER A 219 -29.74 -7.44 3.01
N GLY A 220 -30.55 -7.46 4.06
CA GLY A 220 -31.89 -8.05 4.03
C GLY A 220 -32.81 -7.32 3.06
N THR A 221 -33.35 -6.19 3.51
CA THR A 221 -34.28 -5.33 2.75
C THR A 221 -33.80 -3.88 2.62
N GLY A 222 -32.65 -3.55 3.22
CA GLY A 222 -32.02 -2.24 3.06
C GLY A 222 -31.26 -2.11 1.73
N SER A 223 -30.62 -0.96 1.54
CA SER A 223 -29.82 -0.73 0.33
C SER A 223 -28.43 -1.38 0.45
N VAL A 224 -27.85 -1.70 -0.70
CA VAL A 224 -26.47 -2.17 -0.82
C VAL A 224 -25.72 -1.21 -1.74
N THR A 225 -24.59 -0.68 -1.26
CA THR A 225 -23.67 0.15 -2.06
C THR A 225 -22.29 -0.47 -2.00
N VAL A 226 -21.72 -0.80 -3.16
CA VAL A 226 -20.41 -1.44 -3.27
C VAL A 226 -19.56 -0.63 -4.24
N THR A 227 -18.41 -0.17 -3.78
CA THR A 227 -17.47 0.64 -4.58
C THR A 227 -16.09 0.00 -4.55
N GLY A 228 -15.56 -0.29 -5.73
CA GLY A 228 -14.17 -0.68 -5.93
C GLY A 228 -13.44 0.38 -6.75
N THR A 229 -12.27 0.82 -6.31
CA THR A 229 -11.40 1.76 -7.06
C THR A 229 -10.00 1.17 -7.21
N ILE A 230 -9.45 1.22 -8.42
CA ILE A 230 -8.10 0.74 -8.73
C ILE A 230 -7.32 1.82 -9.46
N ASN A 231 -6.14 2.14 -8.93
CA ASN A 231 -5.19 3.02 -9.57
C ASN A 231 -3.88 2.26 -9.82
N GLY A 232 -3.60 1.92 -11.08
CA GLY A 232 -2.33 1.31 -11.47
C GLY A 232 -1.16 2.28 -11.29
N GLY A 233 0.05 1.74 -11.09
CA GLY A 233 1.27 2.53 -11.01
C GLY A 233 1.82 2.91 -12.39
N SER A 234 2.63 3.98 -12.42
CA SER A 234 3.40 4.37 -13.60
C SER A 234 4.82 3.77 -13.57
N GLY A 235 5.35 3.38 -14.73
CA GLY A 235 6.74 2.96 -14.83
C GLY A 235 7.72 4.08 -14.47
N GLY A 236 8.94 3.70 -14.11
CA GLY A 236 10.04 4.60 -13.76
C GLY A 236 10.70 5.19 -15.02
N SER A 237 11.21 6.41 -14.91
CA SER A 237 11.97 7.01 -16.02
C SER A 237 13.41 6.49 -16.06
N ALA A 238 13.94 6.26 -17.27
CA ALA A 238 15.36 6.12 -17.47
C ALA A 238 16.10 7.46 -17.52
N THR A 239 17.41 7.41 -17.33
CA THR A 239 18.32 8.49 -17.70
C THR A 239 19.13 8.08 -18.93
N GLU A 240 19.49 9.04 -19.78
CA GLU A 240 20.32 8.85 -20.97
C GLU A 240 19.88 7.69 -21.89
N THR A 241 20.67 6.61 -21.95
CA THR A 241 20.47 5.45 -22.83
C THR A 241 19.74 4.29 -22.14
N GLY A 242 19.33 4.44 -20.88
CA GLY A 242 18.58 3.41 -20.17
C GLY A 242 17.17 3.23 -20.73
N ASN A 243 16.57 2.07 -20.46
CA ASN A 243 15.17 1.80 -20.80
C ASN A 243 14.24 2.29 -19.68
N ALA A 244 13.18 3.02 -20.03
CA ALA A 244 12.13 3.35 -19.05
C ALA A 244 11.44 2.06 -18.59
N GLY A 245 10.95 2.06 -17.35
CA GLY A 245 10.17 0.94 -16.82
C GLY A 245 8.75 0.92 -17.36
N ASP A 246 8.15 -0.26 -17.33
CA ASP A 246 6.80 -0.49 -17.79
C ASP A 246 5.77 0.02 -16.77
N GLY A 247 4.68 0.59 -17.29
CA GLY A 247 3.47 0.80 -16.51
C GLY A 247 2.74 -0.52 -16.29
N THR A 248 1.91 -0.59 -15.26
CA THR A 248 1.15 -1.80 -14.93
C THR A 248 -0.33 -1.67 -15.27
N VAL A 249 -1.04 -2.80 -15.26
CA VAL A 249 -2.48 -2.89 -15.47
C VAL A 249 -3.20 -2.95 -14.11
N ALA A 250 -4.30 -2.19 -14.00
CA ALA A 250 -5.27 -2.33 -12.93
C ALA A 250 -6.17 -3.55 -13.16
N SER A 251 -6.30 -4.46 -12.19
CA SER A 251 -7.12 -5.68 -12.33
C SER A 251 -8.31 -5.71 -11.37
N ALA A 252 -9.52 -5.76 -11.94
CA ALA A 252 -10.79 -6.00 -11.24
C ALA A 252 -11.49 -7.20 -11.90
N THR A 253 -11.11 -8.43 -11.56
CA THR A 253 -11.80 -9.63 -12.07
C THR A 253 -12.73 -10.16 -10.99
N ASP A 254 -14.04 -10.11 -11.23
CA ASP A 254 -15.10 -10.57 -10.31
C ASP A 254 -14.99 -10.01 -8.88
N ALA A 255 -14.38 -8.84 -8.75
CA ALA A 255 -14.01 -8.27 -7.45
C ALA A 255 -15.19 -7.58 -6.75
N VAL A 256 -16.20 -7.11 -7.47
CA VAL A 256 -17.27 -6.27 -6.93
C VAL A 256 -18.62 -6.98 -7.08
N ASP A 257 -19.24 -7.32 -5.95
CA ASP A 257 -20.55 -8.01 -5.92
C ASP A 257 -21.42 -7.50 -4.76
N GLY A 258 -22.74 -7.64 -4.88
CA GLY A 258 -23.66 -7.28 -3.82
C GLY A 258 -25.06 -7.88 -3.96
N SER A 259 -25.74 -8.10 -2.84
CA SER A 259 -27.03 -8.78 -2.81
C SER A 259 -28.02 -8.18 -1.80
N THR A 260 -29.26 -7.99 -2.24
CA THR A 260 -30.43 -7.68 -1.38
C THR A 260 -31.36 -8.88 -1.39
N SER A 261 -31.81 -9.36 -0.21
CA SER A 261 -32.71 -10.53 -0.14
C SER A 261 -34.18 -10.25 -0.52
N GLY A 262 -34.60 -8.98 -0.59
CA GLY A 262 -35.83 -8.56 -1.27
C GLY A 262 -37.15 -9.15 -0.74
N VAL A 263 -37.23 -9.50 0.55
CA VAL A 263 -38.48 -10.00 1.18
C VAL A 263 -39.37 -8.90 1.75
#